data_AF-A0A060CF03-F1
#
_entry.id   AF-A0A060CF03-F1
#
_cell.length_a   1.000
_cell.length_b   1.000
_cell.length_c   1.000
_cell.angle_alpha   90.00
_cell.angle_beta   90.00
_cell.angle_gamma   90.00
#
_symmetry.space_group_name_H-M   'P 1'
#
loop_
_entity.id
_entity.type
_entity.pdbx_description
1 polymer ?
#
loop_
_entity_poly.entity_id
_entity_poly.type
_entity_poly.pdbx_seq_one_letter_code
_entity_poly.pdbx_strand_id
1 'polypeptide(L)'
;RFSKGIFAWVGFNTYLYPYTPEERVGGKSKWSFKQLMHYAFDGMMSFSTLPLKLATWVGTISSIAAVVYTIDVIIETYVLKNTPAGYPTIVCLILLLGGLTLLTLGIIGEYLARIYVEGKHRPIYIARQVITADDGKITAQDHQGNLSCP
;
A
#
# COMPACT_ATOMS: atom_id res chain seq x y z
N ARG A 1 -12.14 2.06 11.16
CA ARG A 1 -12.56 2.22 9.76
C ARG A 1 -12.15 3.61 9.27
N PHE A 2 -11.30 3.71 8.24
CA PHE A 2 -10.73 4.98 7.76
C PHE A 2 -11.74 5.73 6.86
N SER A 3 -12.74 6.36 7.46
CA SER A 3 -13.88 6.96 6.73
C SER A 3 -13.47 8.06 5.76
N LYS A 4 -12.48 8.90 6.11
CA LYS A 4 -11.98 9.98 5.26
C LYS A 4 -11.42 9.48 3.91
N GLY A 5 -10.70 8.36 3.90
CA GLY A 5 -10.15 7.78 2.67
C GLY A 5 -11.20 7.08 1.80
N ILE A 6 -12.26 6.54 2.40
CA ILE A 6 -13.40 6.00 1.64
C ILE A 6 -14.09 7.13 0.87
N PHE A 7 -14.36 8.26 1.51
CA PHE A 7 -15.00 9.42 0.85
C PHE A 7 -14.13 9.99 -0.28
N ALA A 8 -12.80 10.04 -0.11
CA ALA A 8 -11.88 10.45 -1.17
C ALA A 8 -11.85 9.47 -2.36
N TRP A 9 -12.03 8.16 -2.12
CA TRP A 9 -12.02 7.15 -3.19
C TRP A 9 -13.28 7.17 -4.07
N VAL A 10 -14.44 7.51 -3.50
CA VAL A 10 -15.72 7.47 -4.21
C VAL A 10 -15.82 8.57 -5.29
N GLY A 11 -15.09 9.69 -5.15
CA GLY A 11 -14.89 10.66 -6.24
C GLY A 11 -16.11 11.48 -6.65
N PHE A 12 -17.19 11.50 -5.86
CA PHE A 12 -18.36 12.34 -6.15
C PHE A 12 -18.08 13.83 -5.92
N ASN A 13 -18.86 14.70 -6.57
CA ASN A 13 -18.77 16.14 -6.40
C ASN A 13 -19.05 16.51 -4.94
N THR A 14 -18.00 16.83 -4.19
CA THR A 14 -18.06 17.08 -2.75
C THR A 14 -17.95 18.58 -2.52
N TYR A 15 -19.00 19.18 -1.96
CA TYR A 15 -18.96 20.58 -1.53
C TYR A 15 -18.48 20.68 -0.08
N LEU A 16 -17.39 21.41 0.15
CA LEU A 16 -16.88 21.67 1.49
C LEU A 16 -17.62 22.87 2.08
N TYR A 17 -18.51 22.61 3.04
CA TYR A 17 -19.19 23.69 3.77
C TYR A 17 -18.27 24.23 4.87
N PRO A 18 -17.84 25.50 4.82
CA PRO A 18 -17.00 26.09 5.85
C PRO A 18 -17.83 26.24 7.14
N TYR A 19 -17.45 25.48 8.16
CA TYR A 19 -18.02 25.56 9.50
C TYR A 19 -16.90 25.82 10.49
N THR A 20 -17.04 26.87 11.29
CA THR A 20 -16.11 27.21 12.36
C THR A 20 -16.70 26.68 13.67
N PRO A 21 -16.16 25.61 14.27
CA PRO A 21 -16.65 25.12 15.54
C PRO A 21 -16.29 26.11 16.66
N GLU A 22 -17.21 26.32 17.60
CA GLU A 22 -16.95 27.06 18.84
C GLU A 22 -15.89 26.35 19.70
N GLU A 23 -15.17 27.13 20.52
CA GLU A 23 -14.15 26.58 21.42
C GLU A 23 -14.76 25.57 22.39
N ARG A 24 -14.10 24.42 22.54
CA ARG A 24 -14.59 23.32 23.38
C ARG A 24 -14.61 23.77 24.84
N VAL A 25 -15.79 23.80 25.45
CA VAL A 25 -16.03 24.17 26.86
C VAL A 25 -15.35 23.22 27.87
N GLY A 26 -14.96 22.01 27.46
CA GLY A 26 -14.19 21.08 28.29
C GLY A 26 -13.90 19.73 27.62
N GLY A 27 -12.79 19.11 28.02
CA GLY A 27 -12.34 17.78 27.59
C GLY A 27 -10.99 17.78 26.86
N LYS A 28 -10.17 16.74 27.08
CA LYS A 28 -8.92 16.55 26.30
C LYS A 28 -9.27 16.03 24.91
N SER A 29 -8.55 16.52 23.89
CA SER A 29 -8.62 15.98 22.54
C SER A 29 -8.51 14.46 22.57
N LYS A 30 -9.52 13.77 22.04
CA LYS A 30 -9.51 12.30 21.88
C LYS A 30 -8.47 11.83 20.84
N TRP A 31 -7.87 12.78 20.12
CA TRP A 31 -6.89 12.57 19.07
C TRP A 31 -5.54 13.13 19.49
N SER A 32 -4.62 12.25 19.85
CA SER A 32 -3.20 12.60 19.95
C SER A 32 -2.54 12.57 18.57
N PHE A 33 -1.46 13.33 18.40
CA PHE A 33 -0.65 13.30 17.18
C PHE A 33 -0.23 11.86 16.81
N LYS A 34 0.08 11.02 17.80
CA LYS A 34 0.41 9.61 17.63
C LYS A 34 -0.74 8.78 17.04
N GLN A 35 -1.97 9.02 17.50
CA GLN A 35 -3.16 8.35 16.95
C GLN A 35 -3.47 8.83 15.52
N LEU A 36 -3.22 10.11 15.21
CA LEU A 36 -3.35 10.65 13.86
C LEU A 36 -2.35 9.99 12.90
N MET A 37 -1.09 9.83 13.34
CA MET A 37 -0.04 9.15 12.57
C MET A 37 -0.37 7.68 12.35
N HIS A 38 -0.78 6.95 13.39
CA HIS A 38 -1.19 5.56 13.26
C HIS A 38 -2.38 5.40 12.30
N TYR A 39 -3.36 6.29 12.40
CA TYR A 39 -4.50 6.33 11.48
C TYR A 39 -4.07 6.56 10.03
N ALA A 40 -3.10 7.45 9.77
CA ALA A 40 -2.55 7.68 8.45
C ALA A 40 -1.79 6.45 7.90
N PHE A 41 -0.98 5.78 8.73
CA PHE A 41 -0.32 4.53 8.35
C PHE A 41 -1.31 3.42 8.01
N ASP A 42 -2.37 3.25 8.81
CA ASP A 42 -3.47 2.33 8.51
C ASP A 42 -4.16 2.69 7.18
N GLY A 43 -4.33 3.98 6.89
CA GLY A 43 -4.83 4.45 5.60
C GLY A 43 -3.91 4.09 4.43
N MET A 44 -2.61 4.35 4.55
CA MET A 44 -1.63 4.00 3.50
C MET A 44 -1.56 2.49 3.26
N MET A 45 -1.60 1.69 4.32
CA MET A 45 -1.63 0.22 4.22
C MET A 45 -2.94 -0.29 3.62
N SER A 46 -4.08 0.35 3.92
CA SER A 46 -5.40 -0.13 3.48
C SER A 46 -5.79 0.26 2.05
N PHE A 47 -5.19 1.32 1.51
CA PHE A 47 -5.52 1.85 0.18
C PHE A 47 -4.36 1.72 -0.83
N SER A 48 -3.19 1.21 -0.44
CA SER A 48 -2.02 1.17 -1.30
C SER A 48 -1.26 -0.15 -1.23
N THR A 49 -0.82 -0.64 -2.39
CA THR A 49 0.11 -1.77 -2.56
C THR A 49 1.58 -1.34 -2.43
N LEU A 50 1.82 -0.06 -2.14
CA LEU A 50 3.15 0.54 -1.96
C LEU A 50 4.07 -0.19 -0.98
N PRO A 51 3.62 -0.62 0.22
CA PRO A 51 4.51 -1.29 1.19
C PRO A 51 5.05 -2.62 0.64
N LEU A 52 4.20 -3.34 -0.09
CA LEU A 52 4.52 -4.64 -0.66
C LEU A 52 5.50 -4.49 -1.84
N LYS A 53 5.33 -3.46 -2.68
CA LYS A 53 6.28 -3.15 -3.76
C LYS A 53 7.65 -2.70 -3.23
N LEU A 54 7.68 -2.03 -2.08
CA LEU A 54 8.92 -1.58 -1.46
C LEU A 54 9.74 -2.78 -0.96
N ALA A 55 9.09 -3.79 -0.39
CA ALA A 55 9.74 -5.03 0.04
C ALA A 55 10.38 -5.79 -1.13
N THR A 56 9.72 -5.84 -2.30
CA THR A 56 10.30 -6.44 -3.51
C THR A 56 11.55 -5.70 -3.96
N TRP A 57 11.49 -4.36 -4.00
CA TRP A 57 12.64 -3.52 -4.36
C TRP A 57 13.83 -3.72 -3.43
N VAL A 58 13.59 -3.71 -2.11
CA VAL A 58 14.63 -3.94 -1.10
C VAL A 58 15.22 -5.34 -1.24
N GLY A 59 14.40 -6.36 -1.45
CA GLY A 59 14.87 -7.74 -1.65
C GLY A 59 15.73 -7.89 -2.90
N THR A 60 15.34 -7.28 -4.02
CA THR A 60 16.14 -7.29 -5.26
C THR A 60 17.48 -6.57 -5.08
N ILE A 61 17.49 -5.37 -4.49
CA ILE A 61 18.73 -4.62 -4.22
C ILE A 61 19.65 -5.41 -3.29
N SER A 62 19.10 -6.00 -2.22
CA SER A 62 19.86 -6.82 -1.28
C SER A 62 20.45 -8.06 -1.94
N SER A 63 19.73 -8.70 -2.86
CA SER A 63 20.24 -9.87 -3.59
C SER A 63 21.40 -9.50 -4.52
N ILE A 64 21.31 -8.35 -5.21
CA ILE A 64 22.41 -7.84 -6.04
C ILE A 64 23.63 -7.52 -5.17
N ALA A 65 23.44 -6.82 -4.06
CA ALA A 65 24.51 -6.49 -3.13
C ALA A 65 25.19 -7.75 -2.55
N ALA A 66 24.42 -8.79 -2.24
CA ALA A 66 24.94 -10.08 -1.78
C ALA A 66 25.84 -10.76 -2.83
N VAL A 67 25.48 -10.71 -4.11
CA VAL A 67 26.31 -11.25 -5.20
C VAL A 67 27.61 -10.46 -5.34
N VAL A 68 27.55 -9.13 -5.31
CA VAL A 68 28.74 -8.27 -5.40
C VAL A 68 29.70 -8.54 -4.23
N TYR A 69 29.18 -8.60 -3.01
CA TYR A 69 29.99 -8.86 -1.82
C TYR A 69 30.57 -10.28 -1.82
N THR A 70 29.82 -11.27 -2.32
CA THR A 70 30.32 -12.64 -2.48
C THR A 70 31.53 -12.68 -3.43
N ILE A 71 31.48 -11.94 -4.53
CA ILE A 71 32.60 -11.83 -5.48
C ILE A 71 33.82 -11.19 -4.81
N ASP A 72 33.60 -10.11 -4.04
CA ASP A 72 34.67 -9.39 -3.34
C ASP A 72 35.39 -10.30 -2.32
N VAL A 73 34.63 -11.04 -1.51
CA VAL A 73 35.16 -12.01 -0.54
C VAL A 73 35.96 -13.14 -1.23
N ILE A 74 35.53 -13.60 -2.41
CA ILE A 74 36.27 -14.60 -3.18
C ILE A 74 37.61 -14.02 -3.66
N ILE A 75 37.62 -12.81 -4.20
CA ILE A 75 38.84 -12.13 -4.65
C ILE A 75 39.80 -11.93 -3.49
N GLU A 76 39.31 -11.43 -2.35
CA GLU A 76 40.12 -11.24 -1.14
C GLU A 76 40.76 -12.55 -0.68
N THR A 77 40.00 -13.64 -0.68
CA THR A 77 40.49 -14.97 -0.29
C THR A 77 41.64 -15.45 -1.19
N TYR A 78 41.54 -15.22 -2.50
CA TYR A 78 42.58 -15.62 -3.47
C TYR A 78 43.84 -14.72 -3.40
N VAL A 79 43.67 -13.42 -3.17
CA VAL A 79 44.77 -12.44 -3.21
C VAL A 79 45.50 -12.32 -1.86
N LEU A 80 44.76 -12.18 -0.75
CA LEU A 80 45.38 -11.90 0.56
C LEU A 80 45.88 -13.18 1.26
N LYS A 81 45.37 -14.38 0.91
CA LYS A 81 45.72 -15.69 1.51
C LYS A 81 45.75 -15.75 3.06
N ASN A 82 45.27 -14.70 3.74
CA ASN A 82 45.37 -14.51 5.19
C ASN A 82 43.99 -14.52 5.86
N THR A 83 42.99 -15.02 5.16
CA THR A 83 41.62 -15.13 5.67
C THR A 83 41.48 -16.40 6.50
N PRO A 84 40.90 -16.34 7.72
CA PRO A 84 40.63 -17.53 8.52
C PRO A 84 39.82 -18.57 7.74
N ALA A 85 40.21 -19.84 7.84
CA ALA A 85 39.53 -20.93 7.15
C ALA A 85 38.04 -20.96 7.54
N GLY A 86 37.16 -20.99 6.54
CA GLY A 86 35.71 -21.05 6.73
C GLY A 86 35.00 -19.70 6.87
N TYR A 87 35.70 -18.58 7.07
CA TYR A 87 35.08 -17.25 7.03
C TYR A 87 34.39 -16.95 5.69
N PRO A 88 35.05 -17.17 4.52
CA PRO A 88 34.44 -16.89 3.22
C PRO A 88 33.18 -17.71 2.98
N THR A 89 33.20 -19.00 3.35
CA THR A 89 32.07 -19.91 3.10
C THR A 89 30.86 -19.58 3.95
N ILE A 90 31.07 -19.21 5.23
CA ILE A 90 29.98 -18.81 6.14
C ILE A 90 29.33 -17.51 5.66
N VAL A 91 30.14 -16.51 5.31
CA VAL A 91 29.65 -15.21 4.84
C VAL A 91 28.87 -15.36 3.54
N CYS A 92 29.40 -16.11 2.57
CA CYS A 92 28.69 -16.42 1.33
C CYS A 92 27.37 -17.14 1.58
N LEU A 93 27.33 -18.15 2.47
CA LEU A 93 26.09 -18.87 2.80
C LEU A 93 25.03 -17.95 3.40
N ILE A 94 25.41 -17.10 4.36
CA ILE A 94 24.48 -16.17 5.01
C ILE A 94 23.93 -15.16 3.99
N LEU A 95 24.78 -14.61 3.13
CA LEU A 95 24.36 -13.63 2.13
C LEU A 95 23.48 -14.26 1.04
N LEU A 96 23.80 -15.47 0.58
CA LEU A 96 23.05 -16.17 -0.45
C LEU A 96 21.67 -16.59 0.08
N LEU A 97 21.61 -17.19 1.28
CA LEU A 97 20.34 -17.55 1.94
C LEU A 97 19.53 -16.30 2.35
N GLY A 98 20.19 -15.25 2.83
CA GLY A 98 19.55 -13.98 3.19
C GLY A 98 18.95 -13.28 1.98
N GLY A 99 19.69 -13.21 0.87
CA GLY A 99 19.19 -12.67 -0.39
C GLY A 99 18.01 -13.47 -0.95
N LEU A 100 18.10 -14.81 -0.90
CA LEU A 100 17.03 -15.70 -1.37
C LEU A 100 15.74 -15.55 -0.56
N THR A 101 15.85 -15.47 0.77
CA THR A 101 14.69 -15.30 1.66
C THR A 101 13.99 -13.96 1.42
N LEU A 102 14.75 -12.87 1.28
CA LEU A 102 14.19 -11.55 0.96
C LEU A 102 13.54 -11.51 -0.43
N LEU A 103 14.14 -12.15 -1.44
CA LEU A 103 13.53 -12.26 -2.77
C LEU A 103 12.20 -13.02 -2.72
N THR A 104 12.19 -14.16 -2.04
CA THR A 104 10.98 -15.00 -1.89
C THR A 104 9.88 -14.24 -1.15
N LEU A 105 10.25 -13.51 -0.10
CA LEU A 105 9.30 -12.67 0.65
C LEU A 105 8.74 -11.54 -0.21
N GLY A 106 9.54 -10.96 -1.11
CA GLY A 106 9.09 -9.98 -2.09
C GLY A 106 8.04 -10.54 -3.06
N ILE A 107 8.26 -11.74 -3.59
CA ILE A 107 7.31 -12.41 -4.51
C ILE A 107 5.99 -12.71 -3.79
N ILE A 108 6.06 -13.24 -2.57
CA ILE A 108 4.89 -13.49 -1.72
C ILE A 108 4.15 -12.19 -1.44
N GLY A 109 4.88 -11.10 -1.17
CA GLY A 109 4.33 -9.76 -1.01
C GLY A 109 3.52 -9.33 -2.23
N GLU A 110 4.08 -9.39 -3.43
CA GLU A 110 3.37 -9.02 -4.66
C GLU A 110 2.09 -9.86 -4.89
N TYR A 111 2.12 -11.14 -4.53
CA TYR A 111 0.95 -12.01 -4.61
C TYR A 111 -0.14 -11.63 -3.58
N LEU A 112 0.26 -11.35 -2.34
CA LEU A 112 -0.64 -10.85 -1.29
C LEU A 112 -1.26 -9.50 -1.67
N ALA A 113 -0.53 -8.62 -2.35
CA ALA A 113 -1.06 -7.35 -2.85
C ALA A 113 -2.22 -7.58 -3.82
N ARG A 114 -2.08 -8.53 -4.75
CA ARG A 114 -3.13 -8.85 -5.72
C ARG A 114 -4.35 -9.41 -5.03
N ILE A 115 -4.18 -10.41 -4.15
CA ILE A 115 -5.27 -10.97 -3.35
C ILE A 115 -5.96 -9.89 -2.52
N TYR A 116 -5.21 -8.95 -1.94
CA TYR A 116 -5.78 -7.87 -1.16
C TYR A 116 -6.67 -6.93 -2.00
N VAL A 117 -6.23 -6.60 -3.22
CA VAL A 117 -6.99 -5.77 -4.16
C VAL A 117 -8.24 -6.51 -4.63
N GLU A 118 -8.13 -7.80 -4.92
CA GLU A 118 -9.24 -8.65 -5.38
C GLU A 118 -10.28 -8.88 -4.27
N GLY A 119 -9.81 -9.13 -3.04
CA GLY A 119 -10.67 -9.30 -1.86
C GLY A 119 -11.52 -8.07 -1.54
N LYS A 120 -11.08 -6.87 -1.94
CA LYS A 120 -11.84 -5.63 -1.75
C LYS A 120 -13.08 -5.50 -2.63
N HIS A 121 -13.29 -6.38 -3.63
CA HIS A 121 -14.46 -6.37 -4.53
C HIS A 121 -14.88 -4.95 -4.97
N ARG A 122 -13.91 -4.10 -5.34
CA ARG A 122 -14.23 -2.71 -5.72
C ARG A 122 -14.94 -2.73 -7.08
N PRO A 123 -16.20 -2.29 -7.18
CA PRO A 123 -16.91 -2.27 -8.45
C PRO A 123 -16.16 -1.37 -9.44
N ILE A 124 -16.01 -1.85 -10.68
CA ILE A 124 -15.21 -1.23 -11.76
C ILE A 124 -15.74 0.17 -12.11
N TYR A 125 -17.03 0.42 -11.84
CA TYR A 125 -17.65 1.72 -12.01
C TYR A 125 -18.74 1.92 -10.96
N ILE A 126 -18.97 3.17 -10.59
CA ILE A 126 -20.15 3.58 -9.83
C ILE A 126 -20.95 4.48 -10.77
N ALA A 127 -22.08 3.98 -11.26
CA ALA A 127 -22.95 4.74 -12.15
C ALA A 127 -23.55 5.93 -11.38
N ARG A 128 -23.27 7.15 -11.83
CA ARG A 128 -23.75 8.38 -11.18
C ARG A 128 -25.24 8.60 -11.41
N GLN A 129 -25.69 8.33 -12.63
CA GLN A 129 -27.08 8.45 -13.09
C GLN A 129 -27.25 7.44 -14.23
N VAL A 130 -28.36 6.71 -14.21
CA VAL A 130 -28.81 5.91 -15.34
C VAL A 130 -29.95 6.68 -15.98
N ILE A 131 -29.75 7.12 -17.23
CA ILE A 131 -30.81 7.78 -18.00
C ILE A 131 -31.48 6.66 -18.81
N THR A 132 -32.67 6.25 -18.39
CA THR A 132 -33.50 5.30 -19.15
C THR A 132 -34.49 6.13 -19.97
N ALA A 133 -34.49 5.95 -21.29
CA ALA A 133 -35.50 6.53 -22.16
C ALA A 133 -36.67 5.53 -22.25
N ASP A 134 -37.70 5.73 -21.44
CA ASP A 134 -38.97 5.02 -21.56
C ASP A 134 -40.04 6.03 -22.00
N ASP A 135 -40.70 5.74 -23.13
CA ASP A 135 -41.84 6.48 -23.71
C ASP A 135 -41.81 8.02 -23.64
N GLY A 136 -40.76 8.63 -24.20
CA GLY A 136 -40.73 10.06 -24.51
C GLY A 136 -40.59 11.00 -23.29
N LYS A 137 -40.28 10.47 -22.10
CA LYS A 137 -39.92 11.27 -20.92
C LYS A 137 -38.50 10.96 -20.47
N ILE A 138 -37.68 12.02 -20.33
CA ILE A 138 -36.33 11.91 -19.77
C ILE A 138 -36.46 11.90 -18.24
N THR A 139 -36.35 10.73 -17.62
CA THR A 139 -36.29 10.58 -16.16
C THR A 139 -34.86 10.24 -15.73
N ALA A 140 -34.28 11.08 -14.87
CA ALA A 140 -33.00 10.81 -14.23
C ALA A 140 -33.25 10.04 -12.93
N GLN A 141 -32.77 8.80 -12.86
CA GLN A 141 -32.90 7.96 -11.67
C GLN A 141 -31.60 8.05 -10.86
N ASP A 142 -31.72 8.46 -9.58
CA ASP A 142 -30.57 8.50 -8.67
C ASP A 142 -30.25 7.12 -8.08
N HIS A 143 -29.07 6.98 -7.49
CA HIS A 143 -28.57 5.72 -6.91
C HIS A 143 -29.40 5.22 -5.71
N GLN A 144 -30.37 6.00 -5.22
CA GLN A 144 -31.30 5.63 -4.15
C GLN A 144 -32.68 5.19 -4.68
N GLY A 145 -32.85 5.10 -6.00
CA GLY A 145 -34.12 4.76 -6.62
C GLY A 145 -35.15 5.87 -6.51
N ASN A 146 -34.73 7.10 -6.18
CA ASN A 146 -35.63 8.23 -6.13
C ASN A 146 -35.68 8.92 -7.50
N LEU A 147 -36.91 9.15 -7.96
CA LEU A 147 -37.19 9.87 -9.20
C LEU A 147 -37.07 11.36 -8.89
N SER A 148 -36.00 12.00 -9.39
CA SER A 148 -35.92 13.46 -9.39
C SER A 148 -36.29 13.95 -10.78
N CYS A 149 -37.42 14.67 -10.86
CA CYS A 149 -37.77 15.44 -12.04
C CYS A 149 -36.84 16.68 -12.16
N PRO A 150 -36.56 17.15 -13.38
CA PRO A 150 -35.86 18.42 -13.60
C PRO A 150 -36.62 19.62 -13.06
#